data_AF-A0A6D0IJI9-F1
#
_entry.id   AF-A0A6D0IJI9-F1
#
_cell.length_a   1.000
_cell.length_b   1.000
_cell.length_c   1.000
_cell.angle_alpha   90.00
_cell.angle_beta   90.00
_cell.angle_gamma   90.00
#
_symmetry.space_group_name_H-M   'P 1'
#
loop_
_entity.id
_entity.type
_entity.pdbx_description
1 polymer ?
#
loop_
_entity_poly.entity_id
_entity_poly.type
_entity_poly.pdbx_seq_one_letter_code
_entity_poly.pdbx_strand_id
1 'polypeptide(L)' 'MNPTRYARICEMLARRQPDLTVCMEQVHKPHNVSAIIRTADAVGVHEVHAVWPGSRMRTMA' A
#
# COMPACT_ATOMS: atom_id res chain seq x y z
N MET A 1 -9.34 -20.31 -10.50
CA MET A 1 -8.26 -19.32 -10.77
C MET A 1 -7.87 -19.46 -12.24
N ASN A 2 -7.84 -18.40 -13.05
CA ASN A 2 -7.36 -18.48 -14.45
C ASN A 2 -5.80 -18.51 -14.44
N PRO A 3 -5.14 -19.36 -15.24
CA PRO A 3 -3.69 -19.37 -15.43
C PRO A 3 -3.06 -17.99 -15.63
N THR A 4 -3.66 -17.11 -16.43
CA THR A 4 -3.16 -15.74 -16.67
C THR A 4 -3.14 -14.89 -15.41
N ARG A 5 -4.19 -15.00 -14.58
CA ARG A 5 -4.26 -14.27 -13.31
C ARG A 5 -3.22 -14.79 -12.33
N TYR A 6 -3.07 -16.12 -12.25
CA TYR A 6 -2.07 -16.74 -11.39
C TYR A 6 -0.64 -16.30 -11.76
N ALA A 7 -0.29 -16.36 -13.05
CA ALA A 7 1.02 -15.91 -13.55
C ALA A 7 1.32 -14.45 -13.19
N ARG A 8 0.34 -13.55 -13.37
CA ARG A 8 0.49 -12.13 -13.00
C ARG A 8 0.68 -11.93 -11.49
N ILE A 9 -0.01 -12.70 -10.64
CA ILE A 9 0.18 -12.65 -9.19
C ILE A 9 1.60 -13.09 -8.83
N CYS A 10 2.09 -14.19 -9.40
CA CYS A 10 3.46 -14.66 -9.17
C CYS A 10 4.51 -13.64 -9.63
N GLU A 11 4.31 -13.00 -10.78
CA GLU A 11 5.19 -11.93 -11.28
C GLU A 11 5.25 -10.73 -10.32
N MET A 12 4.09 -10.27 -9.81
CA MET A 12 4.05 -9.17 -8.85
C MET A 12 4.72 -9.53 -7.52
N LEU A 13 4.53 -10.76 -7.03
CA LEU A 13 5.16 -11.25 -5.80
C LEU A 13 6.68 -11.31 -5.92
N ALA A 14 7.21 -11.73 -7.06
CA ALA A 14 8.66 -11.81 -7.32
C ALA A 14 9.34 -10.43 -7.35
N ARG A 15 8.58 -9.34 -7.48
CA ARG A 15 9.08 -7.95 -7.53
C ARG A 15 8.88 -7.16 -6.24
N ARG A 16 8.46 -7.82 -5.15
CA ARG A 16 8.32 -7.13 -3.85
C ARG A 16 9.69 -6.72 -3.30
N GLN A 17 9.71 -5.61 -2.59
CA GLN A 17 10.88 -5.07 -1.89
C GLN A 17 10.69 -5.32 -0.39
N PRO A 18 11.22 -6.43 0.18
CA PRO A 18 11.02 -6.76 1.59
C PRO A 18 11.81 -5.88 2.55
N ASP A 19 12.80 -5.16 2.04
CA ASP A 19 13.69 -4.24 2.75
C ASP A 19 13.25 -2.77 2.64
N LEU A 20 12.13 -2.48 1.96
CA LEU A 20 11.58 -1.14 1.81
C LEU A 20 10.14 -1.06 2.34
N THR A 21 9.90 -0.10 3.24
CA THR A 21 8.57 0.21 3.79
C THR A 21 8.32 1.71 3.75
N VAL A 22 7.04 2.10 3.79
CA VAL A 22 6.63 3.51 3.88
C VAL A 22 5.97 3.76 5.23
N CYS A 23 6.43 4.78 5.95
CA CYS A 23 5.79 5.26 7.17
C CYS A 23 5.17 6.64 6.91
N MET A 24 3.89 6.79 7.23
CA MET A 24 3.14 8.03 7.09
C MET A 24 2.78 8.59 8.46
N GLU A 25 3.14 9.84 8.73
CA GLU A 25 2.72 10.52 9.94
C GLU A 25 1.70 11.61 9.61
N GLN A 26 0.51 11.52 10.23
CA GLN A 26 -0.52 12.56 10.21
C GLN A 26 -0.90 13.06 8.81
N VAL A 27 -1.01 12.16 7.82
CA VAL A 27 -1.46 12.54 6.46
C VAL A 27 -2.84 13.17 6.54
N HIS A 28 -2.90 14.49 6.27
CA HIS A 28 -4.05 15.34 6.55
C HIS A 28 -5.27 15.03 5.66
N LYS A 29 -5.04 14.71 4.38
CA LYS A 29 -6.11 14.41 3.42
C LYS A 29 -6.26 12.88 3.26
N PRO A 30 -7.39 12.25 3.63
CA PRO A 30 -7.56 10.81 3.55
C PRO A 30 -7.32 10.19 2.16
N HIS A 31 -7.70 10.89 1.09
CA HIS A 31 -7.46 10.41 -0.28
C HIS A 31 -5.97 10.31 -0.64
N ASN A 32 -5.10 11.08 0.00
CA ASN A 32 -3.65 10.97 -0.19
C ASN A 32 -3.14 9.62 0.32
N VAL A 33 -3.74 9.06 1.37
CA VAL A 33 -3.33 7.74 1.87
C VAL A 33 -3.65 6.66 0.84
N SER A 34 -4.85 6.71 0.25
CA SER A 34 -5.22 5.80 -0.84
C SER A 34 -4.36 5.99 -2.09
N ALA A 35 -3.85 7.19 -2.36
CA ALA A 35 -2.89 7.43 -3.43
C ALA A 35 -1.53 6.82 -3.10
N ILE A 36 -1.03 7.04 -1.88
CA ILE A 36 0.25 6.49 -1.40
C ILE A 36 0.23 4.96 -1.42
N ILE A 37 -0.84 4.31 -0.96
CA ILE A 37 -0.96 2.83 -1.00
C ILE A 37 -0.88 2.30 -2.44
N ARG A 38 -1.53 2.99 -3.40
CA ARG A 38 -1.46 2.59 -4.82
C ARG A 38 -0.06 2.77 -5.40
N THR A 39 0.62 3.85 -5.03
CA THR A 39 2.01 4.07 -5.43
C THR A 39 2.93 3.01 -4.82
N ALA A 40 2.74 2.67 -3.54
CA ALA A 40 3.50 1.63 -2.85
C ALA A 40 3.38 0.28 -3.56
N ASP A 41 2.16 -0.17 -3.87
CA ASP A 41 1.94 -1.42 -4.61
C ASP A 41 2.59 -1.40 -6.00
N ALA A 42 2.52 -0.26 -6.70
CA ALA A 42 3.10 -0.08 -8.04
C ALA A 42 4.63 -0.19 -8.06
N VAL A 43 5.31 0.20 -6.98
CA VAL A 43 6.78 0.12 -6.86
C VAL A 43 7.27 -1.13 -6.13
N GLY A 44 6.36 -2.00 -5.67
CA GLY A 44 6.72 -3.26 -5.00
C GLY A 44 6.84 -3.17 -3.48
N VAL A 45 6.45 -2.06 -2.86
CA VAL A 45 6.33 -1.94 -1.41
C VAL A 45 5.06 -2.65 -0.94
N HIS A 46 5.23 -3.67 -0.12
CA HIS A 46 4.15 -4.55 0.33
C HIS A 46 3.67 -4.25 1.77
N GLU A 47 4.43 -3.47 2.52
CA GLU A 47 4.12 -3.05 3.88
C GLU A 47 4.09 -1.52 3.96
N VAL A 48 3.07 -0.97 4.59
CA VAL A 48 2.88 0.47 4.77
C VAL A 48 2.36 0.72 6.18
N HIS A 49 3.01 1.62 6.91
CA HIS A 49 2.66 2.03 8.26
C HIS A 49 2.10 3.44 8.28
N ALA A 50 1.19 3.71 9.22
CA ALA A 50 0.63 5.03 9.34
C ALA A 50 0.19 5.36 10.77
N VAL A 51 0.49 6.59 11.19
CA VAL A 51 0.23 7.10 12.54
C VAL A 51 -0.72 8.28 12.46
N TRP A 52 -1.80 8.25 13.25
CA TRP A 52 -2.73 9.37 13.42
C TRP A 52 -2.81 9.81 14.88
N PRO A 53 -3.12 11.10 15.12
CA PRO A 53 -3.20 11.65 16.47
C PRO A 53 -4.50 11.24 17.21
N GLY A 54 -5.41 10.51 16.56
CA GLY A 54 -6.64 10.00 17.14
C GLY A 54 -6.82 8.50 16.90
N SER A 55 -7.75 7.89 17.63
CA SER A 55 -7.96 6.42 17.66
C SER A 55 -8.48 5.81 16.36
N ARG A 56 -8.82 6.61 15.33
CA ARG A 56 -9.31 6.09 14.07
C ARG A 56 -8.90 6.95 12.87
N MET A 57 -8.36 6.29 11.86
CA MET A 57 -8.19 6.85 10.53
C MET A 57 -9.57 7.23 9.95
N ARG A 58 -9.75 8.48 9.55
CA ARG A 58 -10.98 8.90 8.84
C ARG A 58 -10.85 8.46 7.38
N THR A 59 -11.32 7.26 7.05
CA THR A 59 -11.53 6.87 5.66
C THR A 59 -12.68 7.70 5.08
N MET A 60 -12.57 8.16 3.83
CA MET A 60 -13.72 8.77 3.15
C MET A 60 -14.82 7.70 3.08
N ALA A 61 -15.99 7.99 3.66
CA ALA A 61 -17.20 7.21 3.45
C ALA A 61 -17.77 7.50 2.05
#